data_AF-A0AA95HG19-F1
#
_entry.id   AF-A0AA95HG19-F1
#
_cell.length_a   1.000
_cell.length_b   1.000
_cell.length_c   1.000
_cell.angle_alpha   90.00
_cell.angle_beta   90.00
_cell.angle_gamma   90.00
#
_symmetry.space_group_name_H-M   'P 1'
#
loop_
_entity.id
_entity.type
_entity.pdbx_description
1 polymer ?
#
loop_
_entity_poly.entity_id
_entity_poly.type
_entity_poly.pdbx_seq_one_letter_code
_entity_poly.pdbx_strand_id
1 'polypeptide(L)'
;MRVTDTLPTPSAEALAHSEQLAQRIRAAIERDAGSIPFREFMQMALYEPGLGYYVAGLRKIGKDGDFITAPEISPLFSQCLANQCAQVLTELGGGDILELGAGSGIMAADMLAHLENIGCLPDHYLILDLSPELRDRQRQTLQQHVPHLLERVEWLDRLPATPLRGVIVGNEVLDAMPVELFTLVDGEKVIRHVTTQDKDFALVAVEGDYTSEFNPALPAWMRSMADTLAAGVLLLIDYGYEHADYYRPERTAGTLLCHYQHRVHANPLIYPGLQDITASVDFTAVANAGLDASLELAGYTTQAMFLANSGLETLFIQALEANPAKQYHLAQQVRTLSLPAEMGERFKAIAFSKGFTPTLDGFRLASRQHYL
;
A
#
# COMPACT_ATOMS: atom_id res chain seq x y z
N MET A 1 -14.46 -7.61 -7.80
CA MET A 1 -13.81 -7.26 -9.09
C MET A 1 -14.12 -8.35 -10.11
N ARG A 2 -14.29 -8.04 -11.41
CA ARG A 2 -14.55 -9.05 -12.44
C ARG A 2 -13.22 -9.44 -13.12
N VAL A 3 -12.88 -10.73 -13.12
CA VAL A 3 -11.82 -11.27 -13.99
C VAL A 3 -12.43 -11.38 -15.39
N THR A 4 -11.89 -10.66 -16.36
CA THR A 4 -12.42 -10.64 -17.73
C THR A 4 -11.30 -10.62 -18.76
N ASP A 5 -11.41 -11.43 -19.81
CA ASP A 5 -10.41 -11.50 -20.90
C ASP A 5 -10.44 -10.28 -21.83
N THR A 6 -11.47 -9.44 -21.74
CA THR A 6 -11.54 -8.20 -22.50
C THR A 6 -11.21 -7.04 -21.58
N LEU A 7 -10.31 -6.17 -22.01
CA LEU A 7 -10.04 -4.89 -21.34
C LEU A 7 -10.66 -3.76 -22.18
N PRO A 8 -11.16 -2.69 -21.55
CA PRO A 8 -11.66 -1.54 -22.27
C PRO A 8 -10.52 -0.91 -23.08
N THR A 9 -10.84 -0.39 -24.26
CA THR A 9 -9.84 0.28 -25.09
C THR A 9 -9.55 1.67 -24.51
N PRO A 10 -8.28 2.03 -24.25
CA PRO A 10 -7.96 3.37 -23.78
C PRO A 10 -8.31 4.44 -24.83
N SER A 11 -8.51 5.68 -24.39
CA SER A 11 -8.68 6.82 -25.31
C SER A 11 -7.42 7.05 -26.15
N ALA A 12 -7.53 7.77 -27.27
CA ALA A 12 -6.38 8.10 -28.11
C ALA A 12 -5.29 8.88 -27.34
N GLU A 13 -5.70 9.77 -26.44
CA GLU A 13 -4.78 10.51 -25.57
C GLU A 13 -4.06 9.59 -24.57
N ALA A 14 -4.79 8.67 -23.93
CA ALA A 14 -4.20 7.69 -23.04
C ALA A 14 -3.24 6.75 -23.79
N LEU A 15 -3.60 6.29 -24.98
CA LEU A 15 -2.72 5.48 -25.84
C LEU A 15 -1.45 6.24 -26.21
N ALA A 16 -1.55 7.53 -26.56
CA ALA A 16 -0.39 8.36 -26.86
C ALA A 16 0.53 8.53 -25.64
N HIS A 17 -0.04 8.71 -24.44
CA HIS A 17 0.69 8.74 -23.18
C HIS A 17 1.44 7.42 -22.92
N SER A 18 0.73 6.30 -23.06
CA SER A 18 1.31 4.97 -22.88
C SER A 18 2.42 4.68 -23.88
N GLU A 19 2.26 5.11 -25.13
CA GLU A 19 3.27 4.95 -26.18
C GLU A 19 4.54 5.78 -25.88
N GLN A 20 4.42 6.98 -25.30
CA GLN A 20 5.60 7.75 -24.86
C GLN A 20 6.41 6.99 -23.80
N LEU A 21 5.73 6.36 -22.84
CA LEU A 21 6.38 5.52 -21.83
C LEU A 21 6.98 4.25 -22.45
N ALA A 22 6.24 3.60 -23.35
CA ALA A 22 6.72 2.43 -24.07
C ALA A 22 8.00 2.74 -24.87
N GLN A 23 8.14 3.94 -25.43
CA GLN A 23 9.38 4.35 -26.10
C GLN A 23 10.56 4.46 -25.13
N ARG A 24 10.35 5.00 -23.91
CA ARG A 24 11.41 5.05 -22.88
C ARG A 24 11.83 3.66 -22.42
N ILE A 25 10.87 2.77 -22.19
CA ILE A 25 11.13 1.38 -21.80
C ILE A 25 11.90 0.65 -22.90
N ARG A 26 11.52 0.82 -24.18
CA ARG A 26 12.26 0.25 -25.32
C ARG A 26 13.71 0.74 -25.38
N ALA A 27 13.93 2.03 -25.17
CA ALA A 27 15.29 2.57 -25.11
C ALA A 27 16.10 2.01 -23.93
N ALA A 28 15.48 1.74 -22.78
CA ALA A 28 16.13 1.08 -21.65
C ALA A 28 16.51 -0.37 -21.98
N ILE A 29 15.61 -1.12 -22.61
CA ILE A 29 15.85 -2.49 -23.11
C ILE A 29 17.01 -2.53 -24.12
N GLU A 30 17.04 -1.61 -25.09
CA GLU A 30 18.13 -1.53 -26.08
C GLU A 30 19.48 -1.21 -25.42
N ARG A 31 19.48 -0.35 -24.40
CA ARG A 31 20.68 0.01 -23.63
C ARG A 31 21.20 -1.16 -22.79
N ASP A 32 20.32 -1.99 -22.24
CA ASP A 32 20.66 -3.13 -21.39
C ASP A 32 20.72 -4.45 -22.16
N ALA A 33 21.53 -4.47 -23.23
CA ALA A 33 21.82 -5.67 -24.03
C ALA A 33 20.57 -6.41 -24.57
N GLY A 34 19.45 -5.71 -24.75
CA GLY A 34 18.21 -6.25 -25.33
C GLY A 34 17.19 -6.76 -24.32
N SER A 35 17.40 -6.63 -23.01
CA SER A 35 16.38 -6.96 -22.00
C SER A 35 16.69 -6.35 -20.64
N ILE A 36 15.66 -5.90 -19.90
CA ILE A 36 15.80 -5.40 -18.52
C ILE A 36 15.14 -6.36 -17.53
N PRO A 37 15.55 -6.42 -16.25
CA PRO A 37 14.82 -7.15 -15.22
C PRO A 37 13.37 -6.67 -15.10
N PHE A 38 12.43 -7.56 -14.76
CA PHE A 38 11.02 -7.18 -14.59
C PHE A 38 10.84 -6.03 -13.59
N ARG A 39 11.66 -5.98 -12.53
CA ARG A 39 11.64 -4.88 -11.57
C ARG A 39 11.85 -3.52 -12.22
N GLU A 40 12.79 -3.41 -13.17
CA GLU A 40 13.05 -2.14 -13.85
C GLU A 40 11.88 -1.76 -14.76
N PHE A 41 11.29 -2.72 -15.46
CA PHE A 41 10.05 -2.50 -16.21
C PHE A 41 8.93 -1.98 -15.30
N MET A 42 8.68 -2.64 -14.16
CA MET A 42 7.64 -2.25 -13.20
C MET A 42 7.92 -0.86 -12.59
N GLN A 43 9.18 -0.56 -12.26
CA GLN A 43 9.61 0.76 -11.78
C GLN A 43 9.27 1.86 -12.80
N MET A 44 9.58 1.67 -14.07
CA MET A 44 9.25 2.63 -15.13
C MET A 44 7.74 2.73 -15.35
N ALA A 45 7.05 1.58 -15.42
CA ALA A 45 5.61 1.52 -15.63
C ALA A 45 4.81 2.28 -14.57
N LEU A 46 5.26 2.22 -13.31
CA LEU A 46 4.57 2.81 -12.16
C LEU A 46 5.06 4.22 -11.81
N TYR A 47 6.35 4.50 -11.95
CA TYR A 47 6.99 5.68 -11.35
C TYR A 47 7.89 6.50 -12.30
N GLU A 48 7.91 6.21 -13.61
CA GLU A 48 8.66 7.04 -14.57
C GLU A 48 8.17 8.51 -14.48
N PRO A 49 9.04 9.50 -14.20
CA PRO A 49 8.60 10.87 -13.98
C PRO A 49 7.73 11.43 -15.12
N GLY A 50 6.51 11.85 -14.76
CA GLY A 50 5.50 12.39 -15.67
C GLY A 50 4.77 11.36 -16.54
N LEU A 51 5.14 10.08 -16.50
CA LEU A 51 4.58 9.03 -17.38
C LEU A 51 4.08 7.79 -16.64
N GLY A 52 4.72 7.42 -15.53
CA GLY A 52 4.37 6.26 -14.72
C GLY A 52 2.98 6.37 -14.10
N TYR A 53 2.37 5.22 -13.84
CA TYR A 53 0.99 5.11 -13.38
C TYR A 53 0.65 6.04 -12.19
N TYR A 54 1.52 6.12 -11.18
CA TYR A 54 1.30 6.91 -9.96
C TYR A 54 1.77 8.37 -10.07
N VAL A 55 2.59 8.73 -11.06
CA VAL A 55 3.23 10.06 -11.17
C VAL A 55 2.84 10.84 -12.44
N ALA A 56 1.85 10.34 -13.20
CA ALA A 56 1.40 10.96 -14.45
C ALA A 56 0.20 11.93 -14.29
N GLY A 57 -0.31 12.17 -13.08
CA GLY A 57 -1.43 13.09 -12.83
C GLY A 57 -2.78 12.73 -13.47
N LEU A 58 -2.88 11.58 -14.14
CA LEU A 58 -4.13 11.07 -14.72
C LEU A 58 -5.08 10.69 -13.56
N ARG A 59 -6.33 11.16 -13.58
CA ARG A 59 -7.36 10.91 -12.53
C ARG A 59 -7.53 9.41 -12.25
N LYS A 60 -7.10 8.89 -11.08
CA LYS A 60 -6.95 7.43 -10.92
C LYS A 60 -7.30 6.78 -9.57
N ILE A 61 -7.77 7.50 -8.55
CA ILE A 61 -8.11 6.92 -7.23
C ILE A 61 -9.55 7.25 -6.82
N GLY A 62 -10.27 6.27 -6.23
CA GLY A 62 -11.63 6.40 -5.71
C GLY A 62 -12.68 5.70 -6.57
N LYS A 63 -13.96 6.09 -6.44
CA LYS A 63 -15.08 5.47 -7.19
C LYS A 63 -14.95 5.55 -8.72
N ASP A 64 -14.14 6.50 -9.21
CA ASP A 64 -13.82 6.69 -10.63
C ASP A 64 -12.38 6.26 -10.99
N GLY A 65 -11.65 5.63 -10.05
CA GLY A 65 -10.28 5.11 -10.22
C GLY A 65 -10.23 3.63 -10.60
N ASP A 66 -9.05 3.02 -10.70
CA ASP A 66 -8.94 1.62 -11.16
C ASP A 66 -9.31 0.59 -10.05
N PHE A 67 -9.18 0.96 -8.79
CA PHE A 67 -9.57 0.16 -7.61
C PHE A 67 -10.00 1.04 -6.42
N ILE A 68 -10.58 0.41 -5.41
CA ILE A 68 -11.08 1.05 -4.19
C ILE A 68 -10.31 0.48 -2.99
N THR A 69 -9.69 1.36 -2.19
CA THR A 69 -8.92 1.04 -0.99
C THR A 69 -9.77 1.10 0.27
N ALA A 70 -9.30 0.54 1.39
CA ALA A 70 -10.04 0.50 2.65
C ALA A 70 -10.53 1.89 3.16
N PRO A 71 -9.72 2.97 3.11
CA PRO A 71 -10.17 4.31 3.49
C PRO A 71 -11.33 4.84 2.65
N GLU A 72 -11.37 4.51 1.35
CA GLU A 72 -12.46 4.92 0.44
C GLU A 72 -13.74 4.11 0.67
N ILE A 73 -13.63 2.94 1.30
CA ILE A 73 -14.79 2.11 1.66
C ILE A 73 -15.49 2.68 2.88
N SER A 74 -14.78 3.03 3.96
CA SER A 74 -15.41 3.51 5.20
C SER A 74 -14.49 4.38 6.05
N PRO A 75 -15.01 5.47 6.64
CA PRO A 75 -14.25 6.25 7.64
C PRO A 75 -13.94 5.43 8.91
N LEU A 76 -14.72 4.36 9.19
CA LEU A 76 -14.48 3.49 10.34
C LEU A 76 -13.09 2.82 10.29
N PHE A 77 -12.56 2.58 9.08
CA PHE A 77 -11.20 2.06 8.90
C PHE A 77 -10.17 3.07 9.42
N SER A 78 -10.20 4.30 8.91
CA SER A 78 -9.32 5.40 9.30
C SER A 78 -9.42 5.71 10.80
N GLN A 79 -10.63 5.65 11.37
CA GLN A 79 -10.86 5.84 12.81
C GLN A 79 -10.23 4.74 13.68
N CYS A 80 -10.23 3.48 13.21
CA CYS A 80 -9.53 2.39 13.90
C CYS A 80 -8.01 2.62 13.90
N LEU A 81 -7.43 3.00 12.77
CA LEU A 81 -6.01 3.35 12.70
C LEU A 81 -5.69 4.54 13.59
N ALA A 82 -6.56 5.55 13.62
CA ALA A 82 -6.43 6.70 14.50
C ALA A 82 -6.47 6.31 15.99
N ASN A 83 -7.30 5.36 16.41
CA ASN A 83 -7.28 4.85 17.79
C ASN A 83 -5.93 4.23 18.16
N GLN A 84 -5.34 3.43 17.25
CA GLN A 84 -4.01 2.87 17.47
C GLN A 84 -2.93 3.98 17.51
N CYS A 85 -3.05 5.01 16.67
CA CYS A 85 -2.13 6.14 16.71
C CYS A 85 -2.28 6.96 18.00
N ALA A 86 -3.50 7.20 18.46
CA ALA A 86 -3.80 7.92 19.69
C ALA A 86 -3.19 7.24 20.92
N GLN A 87 -3.20 5.91 20.97
CA GLN A 87 -2.50 5.15 22.01
C GLN A 87 -1.01 5.52 22.03
N VAL A 88 -0.34 5.44 20.88
CA VAL A 88 1.10 5.70 20.76
C VAL A 88 1.44 7.14 21.13
N LEU A 89 0.68 8.11 20.61
CA LEU A 89 0.86 9.53 20.92
C LEU A 89 0.67 9.82 22.41
N THR A 90 -0.34 9.21 23.04
CA THR A 90 -0.60 9.38 24.48
C THR A 90 0.56 8.85 25.32
N GLU A 91 1.03 7.64 25.02
CA GLU A 91 2.15 6.99 25.73
C GLU A 91 3.48 7.75 25.53
N LEU A 92 3.67 8.40 24.37
CA LEU A 92 4.84 9.23 24.09
C LEU A 92 4.73 10.67 24.66
N GLY A 93 3.54 11.10 25.07
CA GLY A 93 3.25 12.46 25.51
C GLY A 93 3.13 13.49 24.38
N GLY A 94 2.79 13.05 23.16
CA GLY A 94 2.76 13.86 21.94
C GLY A 94 3.50 13.17 20.78
N GLY A 95 3.68 13.87 19.66
CA GLY A 95 4.39 13.36 18.50
C GLY A 95 3.68 13.60 17.17
N ASP A 96 4.35 13.18 16.10
CA ASP A 96 3.90 13.34 14.72
C ASP A 96 3.30 12.05 14.16
N ILE A 97 2.42 12.18 13.18
CA ILE A 97 2.00 11.06 12.31
C ILE A 97 2.58 11.29 10.92
N LEU A 98 3.29 10.32 10.36
CA LEU A 98 3.75 10.32 8.97
C LEU A 98 2.97 9.28 8.16
N GLU A 99 2.14 9.73 7.22
CA GLU A 99 1.45 8.88 6.26
C GLU A 99 2.28 8.74 4.97
N LEU A 100 2.54 7.50 4.55
CA LEU A 100 3.21 7.16 3.31
C LEU A 100 2.13 6.88 2.24
N GLY A 101 2.16 7.62 1.13
CA GLY A 101 1.22 7.42 0.01
C GLY A 101 -0.24 7.69 0.39
N ALA A 102 -0.57 8.92 0.77
CA ALA A 102 -1.89 9.28 1.30
C ALA A 102 -3.05 9.23 0.27
N GLY A 103 -2.76 8.90 -0.99
CA GLY A 103 -3.77 8.73 -2.04
C GLY A 103 -4.62 9.98 -2.21
N SER A 104 -5.94 9.86 -1.99
CA SER A 104 -6.88 10.98 -2.09
C SER A 104 -6.85 11.95 -0.89
N GLY A 105 -6.15 11.60 0.20
CA GLY A 105 -6.14 12.32 1.47
C GLY A 105 -7.34 12.03 2.37
N ILE A 106 -8.20 11.08 2.01
CA ILE A 106 -9.40 10.77 2.81
C ILE A 106 -9.03 10.11 4.14
N MET A 107 -8.01 9.24 4.16
CA MET A 107 -7.54 8.62 5.40
C MET A 107 -6.99 9.67 6.37
N ALA A 108 -6.11 10.57 5.90
CA ALA A 108 -5.64 11.71 6.68
C ALA A 108 -6.78 12.54 7.28
N ALA A 109 -7.77 12.91 6.45
CA ALA A 109 -8.90 13.73 6.89
C ALA A 109 -9.73 13.03 7.98
N ASP A 110 -10.08 11.75 7.78
CA ASP A 110 -10.86 10.98 8.74
C ASP A 110 -10.08 10.71 10.03
N MET A 111 -8.78 10.43 9.94
CA MET A 111 -7.91 10.26 11.10
C MET A 111 -7.83 11.55 11.92
N LEU A 112 -7.56 12.69 11.28
CA LEU A 112 -7.47 14.00 11.94
C LEU A 112 -8.79 14.39 12.62
N ALA A 113 -9.92 14.21 11.93
CA ALA A 113 -11.23 14.47 12.51
C ALA A 113 -11.50 13.60 13.75
N HIS A 114 -11.14 12.33 13.69
CA HIS A 114 -11.31 11.41 14.82
C HIS A 114 -10.39 11.75 16.00
N LEU A 115 -9.11 12.00 15.73
CA LEU A 115 -8.12 12.38 16.72
C LEU A 115 -8.49 13.69 17.41
N GLU A 116 -9.05 14.66 16.70
CA GLU A 116 -9.63 15.88 17.29
C GLU A 116 -10.79 15.54 18.23
N ASN A 117 -11.74 14.72 17.79
CA ASN A 117 -12.92 14.36 18.59
C ASN A 117 -12.55 13.67 19.92
N ILE A 118 -11.47 12.91 19.95
CA ILE A 118 -10.98 12.25 21.17
C ILE A 118 -9.90 13.07 21.92
N GLY A 119 -9.60 14.29 21.46
CA GLY A 119 -8.64 15.20 22.11
C GLY A 119 -7.18 14.75 22.03
N CYS A 120 -6.79 14.02 20.98
CA CYS A 120 -5.48 13.42 20.79
C CYS A 120 -4.86 13.77 19.43
N LEU A 121 -4.97 15.04 19.01
CA LEU A 121 -4.34 15.51 17.77
C LEU A 121 -2.81 15.36 17.85
N PRO A 122 -2.14 14.98 16.74
CA PRO A 122 -0.68 15.00 16.67
C PRO A 122 -0.17 16.44 16.62
N ASP A 123 1.14 16.60 16.88
CA ASP A 123 1.84 17.86 16.69
C ASP A 123 1.77 18.25 15.20
N HIS A 124 2.20 17.35 14.31
CA HIS A 124 2.02 17.46 12.86
C HIS A 124 1.51 16.16 12.24
N TYR A 125 0.76 16.29 11.15
CA TYR A 125 0.40 15.21 10.25
C TYR A 125 1.18 15.38 8.95
N LEU A 126 2.22 14.58 8.79
CA LEU A 126 3.16 14.62 7.68
C LEU A 126 2.67 13.66 6.58
N ILE A 127 2.66 14.11 5.34
CA ILE A 127 2.31 13.28 4.17
C ILE A 127 3.55 13.20 3.27
N LEU A 128 4.04 11.98 3.04
CA LEU A 128 5.06 11.72 2.02
C LEU A 128 4.41 10.97 0.85
N ASP A 129 4.28 11.66 -0.28
CA ASP A 129 3.73 11.10 -1.52
C ASP A 129 4.70 11.37 -2.68
N LEU A 130 4.85 10.38 -3.56
CA LEU A 130 5.73 10.48 -4.72
C LEU A 130 5.11 11.31 -5.85
N SER A 131 3.79 11.50 -5.83
CA SER A 131 3.04 12.19 -6.87
C SER A 131 2.77 13.66 -6.49
N PRO A 132 3.37 14.64 -7.17
CA PRO A 132 3.09 16.05 -6.92
C PRO A 132 1.61 16.40 -7.11
N GLU A 133 0.93 15.76 -8.07
CA GLU A 133 -0.47 16.03 -8.39
C GLU A 133 -1.44 15.52 -7.30
N LEU A 134 -1.05 14.50 -6.52
CA LEU A 134 -1.87 14.04 -5.40
C LEU A 134 -1.90 15.06 -4.26
N ARG A 135 -0.87 15.91 -4.11
CA ARG A 135 -0.85 16.94 -3.06
C ARG A 135 -2.01 17.92 -3.17
N ASP A 136 -2.32 18.38 -4.37
CA ASP A 136 -3.44 19.31 -4.58
C ASP A 136 -4.78 18.65 -4.26
N ARG A 137 -4.94 17.39 -4.66
CA ARG A 137 -6.13 16.59 -4.33
C ARG A 137 -6.25 16.36 -2.82
N GLN A 138 -5.19 15.96 -2.15
CA GLN A 138 -5.14 15.75 -0.70
C GLN A 138 -5.47 17.04 0.05
N ARG A 139 -4.87 18.16 -0.37
CA ARG A 139 -5.17 19.49 0.19
C ARG A 139 -6.63 19.85 0.02
N GLN A 140 -7.22 19.61 -1.15
CA GLN A 140 -8.64 19.84 -1.38
C GLN A 140 -9.51 18.97 -0.48
N THR A 141 -9.21 17.68 -0.34
CA THR A 141 -9.92 16.77 0.56
C THR A 141 -9.87 17.28 2.00
N LEU A 142 -8.68 17.62 2.50
CA LEU A 142 -8.50 18.15 3.86
C LEU A 142 -9.21 19.50 4.05
N GLN A 143 -9.15 20.42 3.08
CA GLN A 143 -9.90 21.68 3.11
C GLN A 143 -11.41 21.49 3.18
N GLN A 144 -11.94 20.44 2.55
CA GLN A 144 -13.37 20.14 2.55
C GLN A 144 -13.83 19.48 3.85
N HIS A 145 -12.99 18.65 4.48
CA HIS A 145 -13.38 17.82 5.63
C HIS A 145 -12.94 18.41 6.97
N VAL A 146 -11.72 18.93 7.06
CA VAL A 146 -11.10 19.45 8.30
C VAL A 146 -10.28 20.73 8.04
N PRO A 147 -10.88 21.80 7.48
CA PRO A 147 -10.15 23.01 7.06
C PRO A 147 -9.36 23.67 8.19
N HIS A 148 -9.87 23.62 9.41
CA HIS A 148 -9.22 24.20 10.60
C HIS A 148 -8.00 23.41 11.08
N LEU A 149 -7.80 22.18 10.60
CA LEU A 149 -6.62 21.36 10.91
C LEU A 149 -5.56 21.41 9.81
N LEU A 150 -5.81 22.14 8.71
CA LEU A 150 -4.89 22.18 7.57
C LEU A 150 -3.50 22.73 7.94
N GLU A 151 -3.43 23.63 8.94
CA GLU A 151 -2.16 24.18 9.44
C GLU A 151 -1.27 23.14 10.14
N ARG A 152 -1.82 22.00 10.53
CA ARG A 152 -1.09 20.87 11.10
C ARG A 152 -0.56 19.89 10.05
N VAL A 153 -0.98 20.04 8.79
CA VAL A 153 -0.62 19.10 7.72
C VAL A 153 0.56 19.64 6.93
N GLU A 154 1.63 18.84 6.86
CA GLU A 154 2.81 19.16 6.05
C GLU A 154 3.05 18.10 4.98
N TRP A 155 3.28 18.55 3.75
CA TRP A 155 3.64 17.65 2.65
C TRP A 155 5.15 17.63 2.47
N LEU A 156 5.73 16.44 2.56
CA LEU A 156 7.16 16.20 2.49
C LEU A 156 7.58 15.74 1.10
N ASP A 157 8.71 16.24 0.59
CA ASP A 157 9.34 15.76 -0.66
C ASP A 157 10.24 14.54 -0.44
N ARG A 158 10.65 14.31 0.81
CA ARG A 158 11.56 13.24 1.23
C ARG A 158 11.33 12.92 2.70
N LEU A 159 11.83 11.78 3.15
CA LEU A 159 11.80 11.42 4.56
C LEU A 159 12.47 12.50 5.43
N PRO A 160 11.94 12.78 6.63
CA PRO A 160 12.53 13.72 7.57
C PRO A 160 14.00 13.41 7.87
N ALA A 161 14.86 14.43 7.78
CA ALA A 161 16.27 14.27 8.14
C ALA A 161 16.49 14.16 9.66
N THR A 162 15.55 14.72 10.44
CA THR A 162 15.50 14.53 11.88
C THR A 162 14.50 13.42 12.18
N PRO A 163 14.91 12.33 12.84
CA PRO A 163 13.99 11.23 13.14
C PRO A 163 12.84 11.69 14.03
N LEU A 164 11.62 11.31 13.69
CA LEU A 164 10.40 11.73 14.38
C LEU A 164 10.08 10.85 15.58
N ARG A 165 9.31 11.40 16.52
CA ARG A 165 8.66 10.64 17.60
C ARG A 165 7.18 10.55 17.28
N GLY A 166 6.62 9.35 17.20
CA GLY A 166 5.22 9.16 16.86
C GLY A 166 4.96 7.93 16.00
N VAL A 167 4.15 8.07 14.94
CA VAL A 167 3.69 6.93 14.14
C VAL A 167 3.97 7.14 12.66
N ILE A 168 4.58 6.15 12.01
CA ILE A 168 4.62 6.08 10.54
C ILE A 168 3.54 5.08 10.12
N VAL A 169 2.65 5.48 9.21
CA VAL A 169 1.54 4.66 8.70
C VAL A 169 1.70 4.49 7.19
N GLY A 170 1.58 3.25 6.70
CA GLY A 170 1.46 2.94 5.28
C GLY A 170 0.29 1.99 5.04
N ASN A 171 -0.65 2.39 4.19
CA ASN A 171 -1.78 1.55 3.76
C ASN A 171 -1.66 1.30 2.26
N GLU A 172 -1.52 0.03 1.84
CA GLU A 172 -1.39 -0.37 0.43
C GLU A 172 -0.23 0.37 -0.26
N VAL A 173 0.95 0.28 0.37
CA VAL A 173 2.20 0.90 -0.11
C VAL A 173 3.20 -0.17 -0.56
N LEU A 174 3.19 -1.33 0.11
CA LEU A 174 4.21 -2.36 -0.12
C LEU A 174 3.90 -3.16 -1.39
N ASP A 175 2.63 -3.38 -1.70
CA ASP A 175 2.18 -4.12 -2.88
C ASP A 175 2.56 -3.46 -4.22
N ALA A 176 2.66 -2.13 -4.21
CA ALA A 176 3.02 -1.27 -5.33
C ALA A 176 4.54 -1.08 -5.48
N MET A 177 5.35 -1.64 -4.57
CA MET A 177 6.81 -1.58 -4.69
C MET A 177 7.29 -2.52 -5.82
N PRO A 178 8.22 -2.08 -6.68
CA PRO A 178 8.71 -2.91 -7.77
C PRO A 178 9.35 -4.22 -7.30
N VAL A 179 8.85 -5.33 -7.84
CA VAL A 179 9.32 -6.69 -7.52
C VAL A 179 10.18 -7.27 -8.63
N GLU A 180 11.09 -8.18 -8.28
CA GLU A 180 11.74 -9.06 -9.24
C GLU A 180 10.87 -10.31 -9.45
N LEU A 181 10.65 -10.69 -10.70
CA LEU A 181 10.08 -12.00 -11.03
C LEU A 181 11.21 -13.02 -11.16
N PHE A 182 11.00 -14.23 -10.67
CA PHE A 182 11.90 -15.36 -10.87
C PHE A 182 11.12 -16.60 -11.28
N THR A 183 11.79 -17.48 -12.01
CA THR A 183 11.32 -18.84 -12.31
C THR A 183 12.32 -19.84 -11.75
N LEU A 184 11.83 -20.91 -11.12
CA LEU A 184 12.70 -22.00 -10.66
C LEU A 184 13.09 -22.89 -11.83
N VAL A 185 14.39 -23.12 -11.98
CA VAL A 185 14.99 -24.03 -12.96
C VAL A 185 15.98 -24.91 -12.20
N ASP A 186 15.73 -26.22 -12.17
CA ASP A 186 16.53 -27.18 -11.39
C ASP A 186 16.73 -26.80 -9.90
N GLY A 187 15.74 -26.11 -9.31
CA GLY A 187 15.77 -25.63 -7.92
C GLY A 187 16.44 -24.27 -7.71
N GLU A 188 17.02 -23.68 -8.76
CA GLU A 188 17.67 -22.38 -8.72
C GLU A 188 16.75 -21.26 -9.24
N LYS A 189 16.85 -20.07 -8.64
CA LYS A 189 16.07 -18.90 -9.07
C LYS A 189 16.70 -18.25 -10.30
N VAL A 190 16.01 -18.27 -11.43
CA VAL A 190 16.37 -17.52 -12.63
C VAL A 190 15.50 -16.26 -12.72
N ILE A 191 16.13 -15.09 -12.67
CA ILE A 191 15.43 -13.80 -12.77
C ILE A 191 14.81 -13.64 -14.16
N ARG A 192 13.58 -13.13 -14.20
CA ARG A 192 12.83 -12.91 -15.43
C ARG A 192 13.04 -11.49 -15.94
N HIS A 193 13.39 -11.42 -17.22
CA HIS A 193 13.63 -10.16 -17.92
C HIS A 193 12.50 -9.86 -18.89
N VAL A 194 12.28 -8.57 -19.15
CA VAL A 194 11.39 -8.04 -20.18
C VAL A 194 12.23 -7.64 -21.39
N THR A 195 11.79 -8.06 -22.57
CA THR A 195 12.39 -7.71 -23.87
C THR A 195 11.30 -7.21 -24.82
N THR A 196 11.70 -6.76 -26.00
CA THR A 196 10.81 -6.40 -27.10
C THR A 196 10.65 -7.55 -28.07
N GLN A 197 9.40 -7.87 -28.40
CA GLN A 197 9.04 -8.79 -29.48
C GLN A 197 8.16 -8.04 -30.49
N ASP A 198 8.68 -7.83 -31.70
CA ASP A 198 8.10 -6.94 -32.71
C ASP A 198 7.90 -5.51 -32.19
N LYS A 199 6.66 -5.13 -31.87
CA LYS A 199 6.31 -3.81 -31.29
C LYS A 199 5.89 -3.88 -29.83
N ASP A 200 5.70 -5.09 -29.30
CA ASP A 200 5.15 -5.31 -27.97
C ASP A 200 6.25 -5.75 -27.00
N PHE A 201 5.93 -5.71 -25.70
CA PHE A 201 6.80 -6.24 -24.66
C PHE A 201 6.48 -7.71 -24.40
N ALA A 202 7.52 -8.50 -24.13
CA ALA A 202 7.41 -9.90 -23.78
C ALA A 202 8.38 -10.24 -22.64
N LEU A 203 8.04 -11.25 -21.83
CA LEU A 203 9.02 -11.85 -20.93
C LEU A 203 9.97 -12.74 -21.74
N VAL A 204 11.26 -12.67 -21.44
CA VAL A 204 12.24 -13.64 -21.93
C VAL A 204 11.81 -15.03 -21.46
N ALA A 205 11.82 -15.99 -22.41
CA ALA A 205 11.42 -17.36 -22.16
C ALA A 205 12.40 -18.05 -21.21
N VAL A 206 11.87 -18.70 -20.18
CA VAL A 206 12.61 -19.52 -19.22
C VAL A 206 11.81 -20.80 -19.01
N GLU A 207 12.47 -21.95 -19.14
CA GLU A 207 11.84 -23.25 -18.95
C GLU A 207 11.82 -23.61 -17.46
N GLY A 208 10.68 -23.40 -16.81
CA GLY A 208 10.45 -23.79 -15.43
C GLY A 208 8.96 -23.83 -15.11
N ASP A 209 8.61 -24.53 -14.04
CA ASP A 209 7.23 -24.84 -13.65
C ASP A 209 6.70 -23.95 -12.52
N TYR A 210 7.58 -23.17 -11.88
CA TYR A 210 7.24 -22.29 -10.77
C TYR A 210 7.77 -20.88 -11.01
N THR A 211 6.87 -19.90 -11.10
CA THR A 211 7.20 -18.48 -11.17
C THR A 211 6.59 -17.75 -9.98
N SER A 212 7.37 -16.86 -9.38
CA SER A 212 6.91 -16.00 -8.29
C SER A 212 7.77 -14.73 -8.26
N GLU A 213 7.58 -13.91 -7.22
CA GLU A 213 8.20 -12.62 -7.10
C GLU A 213 8.76 -12.38 -5.69
N PHE A 214 9.67 -11.42 -5.59
CA PHE A 214 10.15 -10.89 -4.31
C PHE A 214 10.52 -9.41 -4.45
N ASN A 215 10.44 -8.65 -3.36
CA ASN A 215 10.79 -7.23 -3.35
C ASN A 215 12.25 -7.05 -2.87
N PRO A 216 13.22 -6.77 -3.76
CA PRO A 216 14.61 -6.58 -3.34
C PRO A 216 14.87 -5.22 -2.67
N ALA A 217 13.96 -4.25 -2.80
CA ALA A 217 14.10 -2.93 -2.18
C ALA A 217 13.65 -2.92 -0.71
N LEU A 218 12.90 -3.94 -0.28
CA LEU A 218 12.30 -4.02 1.06
C LEU A 218 13.32 -3.83 2.21
N PRO A 219 14.52 -4.45 2.21
CA PRO A 219 15.49 -4.24 3.29
C PRO A 219 15.97 -2.79 3.41
N ALA A 220 16.25 -2.14 2.28
CA ALA A 220 16.71 -0.74 2.26
C ALA A 220 15.56 0.23 2.63
N TRP A 221 14.35 -0.08 2.20
CA TRP A 221 13.15 0.68 2.54
C TRP A 221 12.83 0.61 4.04
N MET A 222 12.83 -0.59 4.62
CA MET A 222 12.63 -0.79 6.07
C MET A 222 13.70 -0.07 6.89
N ARG A 223 14.96 -0.09 6.43
CA ARG A 223 16.03 0.69 7.07
C ARG A 223 15.75 2.19 7.05
N SER A 224 15.26 2.71 5.94
CA SER A 224 14.90 4.13 5.83
C SER A 224 13.75 4.50 6.79
N MET A 225 12.77 3.60 6.98
CA MET A 225 11.72 3.79 7.99
C MET A 225 12.28 3.75 9.41
N ALA A 226 13.17 2.80 9.69
CA ALA A 226 13.82 2.69 10.98
C ALA A 226 14.66 3.93 11.31
N ASP A 227 15.39 4.47 10.33
CA ASP A 227 16.19 5.70 10.48
C ASP A 227 15.31 6.93 10.69
N THR A 228 14.10 6.95 10.10
CA THR A 228 13.12 8.03 10.26
C THR A 228 12.47 8.03 11.64
N LEU A 229 12.49 6.91 12.36
CA LEU A 229 11.84 6.78 13.67
C LEU A 229 12.86 6.92 14.81
N ALA A 230 12.71 7.93 15.66
CA ALA A 230 13.46 8.04 16.93
C ALA A 230 12.81 7.18 18.01
N ALA A 231 11.50 7.33 18.18
CA ALA A 231 10.70 6.56 19.14
C ALA A 231 9.24 6.47 18.66
N GLY A 232 8.65 5.27 18.70
CA GLY A 232 7.25 5.07 18.35
C GLY A 232 7.03 3.83 17.49
N VAL A 233 6.12 3.91 16.52
CA VAL A 233 5.61 2.75 15.78
C VAL A 233 5.61 2.98 14.26
N LEU A 234 5.99 1.96 13.51
CA LEU A 234 5.72 1.82 12.07
C LEU A 234 4.56 0.83 11.91
N LEU A 235 3.44 1.27 11.35
CA LEU A 235 2.23 0.48 11.13
C LEU A 235 1.96 0.34 9.63
N LEU A 236 1.91 -0.90 9.15
CA LEU A 236 1.75 -1.22 7.74
C LEU A 236 0.53 -2.14 7.54
N ILE A 237 -0.34 -1.77 6.60
CA ILE A 237 -1.53 -2.52 6.23
C ILE A 237 -1.47 -2.82 4.74
N ASP A 238 -1.54 -4.09 4.38
CA ASP A 238 -1.50 -4.52 2.99
C ASP A 238 -2.08 -5.93 2.81
N TYR A 239 -2.34 -6.38 1.58
CA TYR A 239 -2.71 -7.76 1.32
C TYR A 239 -1.51 -8.66 1.05
N GLY A 240 -1.57 -9.85 1.62
CA GLY A 240 -0.50 -10.81 1.46
C GLY A 240 -0.54 -11.96 2.44
N TYR A 241 0.60 -12.61 2.52
CA TYR A 241 0.77 -13.93 3.12
C TYR A 241 2.06 -14.00 3.91
N GLU A 242 2.12 -14.93 4.86
CA GLU A 242 3.36 -15.41 5.45
C GLU A 242 4.17 -16.19 4.40
N HIS A 243 5.50 -16.31 4.55
CA HIS A 243 6.38 -16.90 3.53
C HIS A 243 5.94 -18.27 3.04
N ALA A 244 5.55 -19.15 3.97
CA ALA A 244 5.10 -20.50 3.66
C ALA A 244 3.82 -20.51 2.80
N ASP A 245 2.98 -19.49 2.96
CA ASP A 245 1.72 -19.31 2.24
C ASP A 245 1.92 -18.55 0.91
N TYR A 246 2.91 -17.67 0.89
CA TYR A 246 3.36 -16.94 -0.29
C TYR A 246 3.94 -17.91 -1.33
N TYR A 247 4.89 -18.75 -0.91
CA TYR A 247 5.63 -19.66 -1.80
C TYR A 247 5.11 -21.10 -1.77
N ARG A 248 3.80 -21.30 -1.53
CA ARG A 248 3.20 -22.65 -1.57
C ARG A 248 3.45 -23.32 -2.94
N PRO A 249 3.72 -24.64 -2.99
CA PRO A 249 3.98 -25.36 -4.23
C PRO A 249 2.88 -25.20 -5.29
N GLU A 250 1.63 -25.04 -4.86
CA GLU A 250 0.48 -24.90 -5.76
C GLU A 250 0.38 -23.50 -6.41
N ARG A 251 1.11 -22.50 -5.90
CA ARG A 251 1.10 -21.13 -6.43
C ARG A 251 2.18 -20.95 -7.49
N THR A 252 2.05 -21.67 -8.59
CA THR A 252 3.05 -21.72 -9.67
C THR A 252 3.16 -20.46 -10.53
N ALA A 253 2.24 -19.51 -10.39
CA ALA A 253 2.20 -18.26 -11.15
C ALA A 253 2.34 -17.00 -10.27
N GLY A 254 2.74 -17.16 -9.01
CA GLY A 254 2.92 -16.06 -8.08
C GLY A 254 1.60 -15.37 -7.71
N THR A 255 1.70 -14.05 -7.46
CA THR A 255 0.63 -13.19 -6.96
C THR A 255 0.50 -11.88 -7.73
N LEU A 256 1.33 -11.67 -8.75
CA LEU A 256 1.32 -10.46 -9.58
C LEU A 256 -0.07 -10.25 -10.22
N LEU A 257 -0.65 -9.08 -10.02
CA LEU A 257 -1.94 -8.69 -10.59
C LEU A 257 -1.85 -7.29 -11.18
N CYS A 258 -2.73 -7.04 -12.14
CA CYS A 258 -2.88 -5.74 -12.77
C CYS A 258 -4.32 -5.26 -12.66
N HIS A 259 -4.48 -3.97 -12.37
CA HIS A 259 -5.79 -3.34 -12.19
C HIS A 259 -5.96 -2.26 -13.25
N TYR A 260 -7.01 -2.37 -14.07
CA TYR A 260 -7.31 -1.41 -15.11
C TYR A 260 -8.82 -1.25 -15.26
N GLN A 261 -9.34 -0.03 -15.02
CA GLN A 261 -10.75 0.34 -15.08
C GLN A 261 -11.68 -0.68 -14.38
N HIS A 262 -11.37 -0.98 -13.11
CA HIS A 262 -12.09 -1.94 -12.26
C HIS A 262 -12.05 -3.41 -12.74
N ARG A 263 -11.13 -3.77 -13.64
CA ARG A 263 -10.87 -5.15 -14.08
C ARG A 263 -9.52 -5.64 -13.56
N VAL A 264 -9.46 -6.91 -13.19
CA VAL A 264 -8.22 -7.60 -12.78
C VAL A 264 -7.77 -8.51 -13.91
N HIS A 265 -6.48 -8.47 -14.23
CA HIS A 265 -5.83 -9.41 -15.14
C HIS A 265 -4.37 -9.64 -14.72
N ALA A 266 -3.68 -10.56 -15.40
CA ALA A 266 -2.32 -11.00 -15.05
C ALA A 266 -1.24 -10.52 -16.05
N ASN A 267 -1.56 -9.58 -16.94
CA ASN A 267 -0.64 -9.12 -17.98
C ASN A 267 -0.09 -7.72 -17.63
N PRO A 268 1.13 -7.61 -17.08
CA PRO A 268 1.73 -6.33 -16.71
C PRO A 268 2.29 -5.55 -17.90
N LEU A 269 2.43 -6.20 -19.06
CA LEU A 269 3.20 -5.68 -20.19
C LEU A 269 2.39 -4.80 -21.14
N ILE A 270 1.08 -4.72 -20.95
CA ILE A 270 0.18 -3.90 -21.78
C ILE A 270 -0.04 -2.53 -21.16
N TYR A 271 -0.29 -1.55 -22.01
CA TYR A 271 -0.64 -0.18 -21.61
C TYR A 271 0.24 0.39 -20.47
N PRO A 272 1.58 0.34 -20.57
CA PRO A 272 2.45 0.84 -19.52
C PRO A 272 2.07 2.29 -19.16
N GLY A 273 1.99 2.58 -17.86
CA GLY A 273 1.57 3.87 -17.30
C GLY A 273 0.07 4.09 -17.20
N LEU A 274 -0.77 3.19 -17.74
CA LEU A 274 -2.24 3.31 -17.68
C LEU A 274 -2.92 2.32 -16.74
N GLN A 275 -2.23 1.28 -16.31
CA GLN A 275 -2.75 0.29 -15.37
C GLN A 275 -1.86 0.21 -14.14
N ASP A 276 -2.44 -0.21 -13.03
CA ASP A 276 -1.67 -0.57 -11.86
C ASP A 276 -1.06 -1.96 -12.01
N ILE A 277 0.09 -2.20 -11.36
CA ILE A 277 0.78 -3.47 -11.27
C ILE A 277 1.14 -3.66 -9.81
N THR A 278 0.67 -4.73 -9.20
CA THR A 278 0.90 -5.00 -7.79
C THR A 278 1.28 -6.47 -7.57
N ALA A 279 1.97 -6.74 -6.48
CA ALA A 279 2.19 -8.09 -5.97
C ALA A 279 1.71 -8.19 -4.53
N SER A 280 1.26 -9.37 -4.10
CA SER A 280 0.98 -9.56 -2.67
C SER A 280 2.27 -9.36 -1.86
N VAL A 281 2.10 -9.00 -0.59
CA VAL A 281 3.22 -8.82 0.34
C VAL A 281 3.62 -10.15 0.99
N ASP A 282 4.92 -10.47 1.00
CA ASP A 282 5.50 -11.50 1.87
C ASP A 282 5.77 -10.87 3.25
N PHE A 283 4.86 -11.08 4.19
CA PHE A 283 4.95 -10.48 5.54
C PHE A 283 6.08 -11.05 6.38
N THR A 284 6.55 -12.26 6.11
CA THR A 284 7.76 -12.82 6.74
C THR A 284 8.98 -12.05 6.26
N ALA A 285 9.07 -11.75 4.96
CA ALA A 285 10.16 -10.91 4.44
C ALA A 285 10.12 -9.49 5.04
N VAL A 286 8.93 -8.90 5.23
CA VAL A 286 8.75 -7.61 5.92
C VAL A 286 9.23 -7.70 7.37
N ALA A 287 8.82 -8.74 8.10
CA ALA A 287 9.24 -8.98 9.48
C ALA A 287 10.77 -9.07 9.60
N ASN A 288 11.40 -9.91 8.78
CA ASN A 288 12.85 -10.07 8.77
C ASN A 288 13.58 -8.77 8.41
N ALA A 289 13.11 -8.04 7.39
CA ALA A 289 13.70 -6.76 7.00
C ALA A 289 13.59 -5.70 8.11
N GLY A 290 12.50 -5.68 8.88
CA GLY A 290 12.36 -4.81 10.05
C GLY A 290 13.31 -5.18 11.19
N LEU A 291 13.44 -6.47 11.50
CA LEU A 291 14.38 -6.97 12.51
C LEU A 291 15.84 -6.65 12.12
N ASP A 292 16.21 -6.85 10.86
CA ASP A 292 17.54 -6.50 10.32
C ASP A 292 17.81 -4.98 10.35
N ALA A 293 16.75 -4.17 10.31
CA ALA A 293 16.80 -2.73 10.49
C ALA A 293 16.81 -2.29 11.97
N SER A 294 16.97 -3.22 12.92
CA SER A 294 16.96 -2.98 14.36
C SER A 294 15.64 -2.39 14.89
N LEU A 295 14.53 -2.73 14.23
CA LEU A 295 13.19 -2.53 14.78
C LEU A 295 12.75 -3.77 15.56
N GLU A 296 11.86 -3.58 16.53
CA GLU A 296 11.22 -4.67 17.24
C GLU A 296 9.87 -4.99 16.58
N LEU A 297 9.58 -6.26 16.33
CA LEU A 297 8.27 -6.66 15.80
C LEU A 297 7.21 -6.53 16.91
N ALA A 298 6.39 -5.49 16.83
CA ALA A 298 5.38 -5.15 17.84
C ALA A 298 4.05 -5.90 17.66
N GLY A 299 3.72 -6.31 16.44
CA GLY A 299 2.49 -7.07 16.18
C GLY A 299 2.33 -7.52 14.73
N TYR A 300 1.57 -8.60 14.52
CA TYR A 300 1.12 -9.05 13.21
C TYR A 300 -0.23 -9.77 13.34
N THR A 301 -1.23 -9.39 12.57
CA THR A 301 -2.55 -10.03 12.56
C THR A 301 -3.30 -9.71 11.26
N THR A 302 -4.54 -10.21 11.11
CA THR A 302 -5.40 -9.92 9.96
C THR A 302 -6.05 -8.54 10.10
N GLN A 303 -6.44 -7.91 9.00
CA GLN A 303 -7.14 -6.63 9.03
C GLN A 303 -8.40 -6.71 9.89
N ALA A 304 -9.20 -7.76 9.74
CA ALA A 304 -10.42 -7.94 10.53
C ALA A 304 -10.14 -7.88 12.04
N MET A 305 -9.08 -8.55 12.49
CA MET A 305 -8.72 -8.60 13.89
C MET A 305 -8.10 -7.29 14.38
N PHE A 306 -7.25 -6.67 13.57
CA PHE A 306 -6.69 -5.35 13.87
C PHE A 306 -7.78 -4.31 14.07
N LEU A 307 -8.77 -4.25 13.16
CA LEU A 307 -9.88 -3.31 13.27
C LEU A 307 -10.76 -3.60 14.50
N ALA A 308 -11.08 -4.87 14.76
CA ALA A 308 -11.85 -5.26 15.94
C ALA A 308 -11.14 -4.83 17.24
N ASN A 309 -9.84 -5.12 17.36
CA ASN A 309 -9.02 -4.74 18.50
C ASN A 309 -8.86 -3.21 18.64
N SER A 310 -8.93 -2.48 17.52
CA SER A 310 -8.82 -1.02 17.47
C SER A 310 -10.17 -0.29 17.65
N GLY A 311 -11.22 -1.01 18.10
CA GLY A 311 -12.48 -0.40 18.51
C GLY A 311 -13.56 -0.29 17.42
N LEU A 312 -13.47 -1.07 16.34
CA LEU A 312 -14.44 -1.04 15.24
C LEU A 312 -15.90 -1.20 15.71
N GLU A 313 -16.16 -2.07 16.68
CA GLU A 313 -17.51 -2.28 17.22
C GLU A 313 -18.06 -1.00 17.88
N THR A 314 -17.26 -0.36 18.73
CA THR A 314 -17.64 0.88 19.41
C THR A 314 -17.86 2.00 18.40
N LEU A 315 -16.97 2.16 17.41
CA LEU A 315 -17.09 3.16 16.35
C LEU A 315 -18.33 2.92 15.49
N PHE A 316 -18.63 1.67 15.16
CA PHE A 316 -19.83 1.30 14.42
C PHE A 316 -21.11 1.66 15.18
N ILE A 317 -21.18 1.36 16.49
CA ILE A 317 -22.31 1.71 17.35
C ILE A 317 -22.49 3.22 17.40
N GLN A 318 -21.41 3.98 17.66
CA GLN A 318 -21.45 5.44 17.71
C GLN A 318 -21.91 6.06 16.37
N ALA A 319 -21.39 5.56 15.25
CA ALA A 319 -21.80 6.02 13.92
C ALA A 319 -23.27 5.73 13.62
N LEU A 320 -23.78 4.58 14.09
CA LEU A 320 -25.18 4.20 13.96
C LEU A 320 -26.09 5.08 14.83
N GLU A 321 -25.71 5.37 16.07
CA GLU A 321 -26.45 6.25 16.97
C GLU A 321 -26.51 7.68 16.42
N ALA A 322 -25.41 8.17 15.85
CA ALA A 322 -25.35 9.50 15.23
C ALA A 322 -26.23 9.60 13.97
N ASN A 323 -26.36 8.51 13.19
CA ASN A 323 -27.22 8.49 12.01
C ASN A 323 -27.83 7.11 11.73
N PRO A 324 -28.97 6.78 12.38
CA PRO A 324 -29.61 5.47 12.24
C PRO A 324 -30.01 5.12 10.79
N ALA A 325 -30.29 6.13 9.95
CA ALA A 325 -30.65 5.91 8.55
C ALA A 325 -29.50 5.31 7.71
N LYS A 326 -28.25 5.42 8.16
CA LYS A 326 -27.08 4.83 7.49
C LYS A 326 -26.80 3.38 7.87
N GLN A 327 -27.61 2.74 8.72
CA GLN A 327 -27.37 1.39 9.23
C GLN A 327 -26.97 0.37 8.16
N TYR A 328 -27.77 0.28 7.09
CA TYR A 328 -27.52 -0.69 6.03
C TYR A 328 -26.17 -0.44 5.33
N HIS A 329 -25.85 0.84 5.06
CA HIS A 329 -24.61 1.22 4.39
C HIS A 329 -23.38 0.94 5.28
N LEU A 330 -23.44 1.33 6.56
CA LEU A 330 -22.37 1.06 7.53
C LEU A 330 -22.15 -0.44 7.71
N ALA A 331 -23.23 -1.23 7.78
CA ALA A 331 -23.11 -2.68 7.90
C ALA A 331 -22.45 -3.32 6.67
N GLN A 332 -22.75 -2.85 5.45
CA GLN A 332 -22.07 -3.31 4.23
C GLN A 332 -20.58 -2.95 4.24
N GLN A 333 -20.25 -1.72 4.63
CA GLN A 333 -18.86 -1.27 4.75
C GLN A 333 -18.05 -2.14 5.73
N VAL A 334 -18.59 -2.38 6.94
CA VAL A 334 -17.95 -3.26 7.93
C VAL A 334 -17.82 -4.69 7.40
N ARG A 335 -18.84 -5.22 6.70
CA ARG A 335 -18.75 -6.54 6.07
C ARG A 335 -17.61 -6.62 5.07
N THR A 336 -17.45 -5.62 4.20
CA THR A 336 -16.35 -5.60 3.23
C THR A 336 -14.98 -5.54 3.92
N LEU A 337 -14.85 -4.72 4.98
CA LEU A 337 -13.59 -4.56 5.70
C LEU A 337 -13.20 -5.78 6.56
N SER A 338 -14.17 -6.55 7.06
CA SER A 338 -13.94 -7.55 8.10
C SER A 338 -14.24 -9.00 7.71
N LEU A 339 -15.02 -9.27 6.66
CA LEU A 339 -15.34 -10.66 6.30
C LEU A 339 -14.16 -11.35 5.60
N PRO A 340 -13.89 -12.65 5.89
CA PRO A 340 -12.78 -13.38 5.28
C PRO A 340 -12.82 -13.47 3.75
N ALA A 341 -14.02 -13.52 3.17
CA ALA A 341 -14.21 -13.57 1.72
C ALA A 341 -13.96 -12.23 1.01
N GLU A 342 -13.79 -11.15 1.78
CA GLU A 342 -13.56 -9.79 1.30
C GLU A 342 -12.13 -9.35 1.71
N MET A 343 -11.99 -8.24 2.44
CA MET A 343 -10.67 -7.75 2.86
C MET A 343 -10.17 -8.38 4.17
N GLY A 344 -11.07 -8.89 5.00
CA GLY A 344 -10.80 -9.17 6.41
C GLY A 344 -9.65 -10.15 6.69
N GLU A 345 -9.53 -11.20 5.88
CA GLU A 345 -8.47 -12.21 5.99
C GLU A 345 -7.31 -11.96 5.02
N ARG A 346 -7.62 -11.43 3.83
CA ARG A 346 -6.64 -11.19 2.77
C ARG A 346 -5.65 -10.09 3.17
N PHE A 347 -6.15 -9.02 3.78
CA PHE A 347 -5.34 -7.93 4.31
C PHE A 347 -4.79 -8.28 5.69
N LYS A 348 -3.57 -7.84 5.96
CA LYS A 348 -2.88 -8.00 7.24
C LYS A 348 -2.44 -6.63 7.74
N ALA A 349 -2.32 -6.52 9.05
CA ALA A 349 -1.62 -5.42 9.69
C ALA A 349 -0.34 -5.97 10.32
N ILE A 350 0.79 -5.30 10.11
CA ILE A 350 2.05 -5.55 10.79
C ILE A 350 2.55 -4.25 11.41
N ALA A 351 3.08 -4.34 12.63
CA ALA A 351 3.63 -3.20 13.33
C ALA A 351 5.02 -3.50 13.86
N PHE A 352 5.88 -2.49 13.78
CA PHE A 352 7.20 -2.47 14.38
C PHE A 352 7.34 -1.30 15.34
N SER A 353 8.12 -1.47 16.40
CA SER A 353 8.44 -0.40 17.35
C SER A 353 9.93 -0.10 17.37
N LYS A 354 10.25 1.13 17.76
CA LYS A 354 11.60 1.57 18.10
C LYS A 354 11.50 2.51 19.28
N GLY A 355 12.28 2.30 20.34
CA GLY A 355 12.22 3.15 21.54
C GLY A 355 10.82 3.25 22.17
N PHE A 356 9.95 2.26 21.94
CA PHE A 356 8.57 2.21 22.39
C PHE A 356 8.26 0.78 22.84
N THR A 357 7.97 0.62 24.13
CA THR A 357 7.76 -0.67 24.79
C THR A 357 6.30 -1.02 25.13
N PRO A 358 5.32 -0.08 25.18
CA PRO A 358 3.93 -0.46 25.42
C PRO A 358 3.38 -1.45 24.38
N THR A 359 2.55 -2.39 24.82
CA THR A 359 1.84 -3.32 23.93
C THR A 359 0.78 -2.59 23.12
N LEU A 360 0.76 -2.79 21.80
CA LEU A 360 -0.20 -2.17 20.90
C LEU A 360 -1.58 -2.82 20.98
N ASP A 361 -2.61 -2.01 21.16
CA ASP A 361 -3.98 -2.45 21.39
C ASP A 361 -4.54 -3.26 20.22
N GLY A 362 -4.28 -2.80 18.98
CA GLY A 362 -4.68 -3.44 17.73
C GLY A 362 -4.15 -4.88 17.56
N PHE A 363 -3.16 -5.29 18.35
CA PHE A 363 -2.49 -6.59 18.25
C PHE A 363 -2.64 -7.46 19.51
N ARG A 364 -3.42 -7.03 20.51
CA ARG A 364 -3.56 -7.75 21.79
C ARG A 364 -4.18 -9.13 21.65
N LEU A 365 -5.17 -9.28 20.76
CA LEU A 365 -5.87 -10.55 20.55
C LEU A 365 -5.56 -11.14 19.18
N ALA A 366 -5.47 -12.47 19.13
CA ALA A 366 -5.21 -13.24 17.92
C ALA A 366 -4.00 -12.72 17.11
N SER A 367 -2.90 -12.42 17.83
CA SER A 367 -1.59 -12.21 17.21
C SER A 367 -1.17 -13.45 16.43
N ARG A 368 -0.68 -13.22 15.22
CA ARG A 368 -0.18 -14.23 14.28
C ARG A 368 1.34 -14.19 14.15
N GLN A 369 2.05 -13.48 15.02
CA GLN A 369 3.51 -13.33 14.94
C GLN A 369 4.28 -14.66 14.87
N HIS A 370 3.73 -15.74 15.44
CA HIS A 370 4.33 -17.08 15.41
C HIS A 370 4.24 -17.79 14.05
N TYR A 371 3.50 -17.22 13.08
CA TYR A 371 3.45 -17.71 11.69
C TYR A 371 4.48 -17.03 10.78
N LEU A 372 5.13 -15.96 11.25
CA LEU A 372 6.09 -15.18 10.46
C LEU A 372 7.44 -15.87 10.35
#